data_AF-A0A971ZW27-F1
#
_entry.id   AF-A0A971ZW27-F1
#
_cell.length_a   1.000
_cell.length_b   1.000
_cell.length_c   1.000
_cell.angle_alpha   90.00
_cell.angle_beta   90.00
_cell.angle_gamma   90.00
#
_symmetry.space_group_name_H-M   'P 1'
#
loop_
_entity.id
_entity.type
_entity.pdbx_description
1 polymer ?
#
loop_
_entity_poly.entity_id
_entity_poly.type
_entity_poly.pdbx_seq_one_letter_code
_entity_poly.pdbx_strand_id
1 'polypeptide(L)'
;MTAEEKRIYVDLARLNAESAQGRIQVQWKIVLSLWAAMGLVLWYVVDKNVDVPAWFALPAIALYWVTAVLVITPAFQTPHETDKAWQHHFMAIAQGRPSEAPKLRRPRWDIRTLKLPWPIAQVLITTILAAALVFAVLR
;
A
#
# COMPACT_ATOMS: atom_id res chain seq x y z
N MET A 1 -11.75 -33.89 -14.85
CA MET A 1 -11.25 -33.33 -13.59
C MET A 1 -11.87 -34.13 -12.45
N THR A 2 -11.05 -34.70 -11.57
CA THR A 2 -11.48 -35.49 -10.42
C THR A 2 -11.91 -34.56 -9.27
N ALA A 3 -12.64 -35.09 -8.28
CA ALA A 3 -13.03 -34.33 -7.09
C ALA A 3 -11.82 -33.87 -6.27
N GLU A 4 -10.73 -34.63 -6.30
CA GLU A 4 -9.46 -34.33 -5.64
C GLU A 4 -8.73 -33.17 -6.34
N GLU A 5 -8.62 -33.21 -7.67
CA GLU A 5 -8.05 -32.10 -8.46
C GLU A 5 -8.79 -30.79 -8.20
N LYS A 6 -10.13 -30.85 -8.14
CA LYS A 6 -10.95 -29.67 -7.82
C LYS A 6 -10.61 -29.10 -6.43
N ARG A 7 -10.40 -29.94 -5.42
CA ARG A 7 -10.01 -29.49 -4.08
C ARG A 7 -8.65 -28.80 -4.09
N ILE A 8 -7.66 -29.37 -4.79
CA ILE A 8 -6.32 -28.79 -4.91
C ILE A 8 -6.40 -27.37 -5.48
N TYR A 9 -7.17 -27.15 -6.56
CA TYR A 9 -7.31 -25.80 -7.14
C TYR A 9 -8.04 -24.81 -6.23
N VAL A 10 -9.03 -25.27 -5.46
CA VAL A 10 -9.71 -24.42 -4.48
C VAL A 10 -8.76 -24.03 -3.34
N ASP A 11 -7.94 -24.96 -2.86
CA ASP A 11 -6.94 -24.70 -1.82
C ASP A 11 -5.85 -23.75 -2.32
N LEU A 12 -5.39 -23.88 -3.57
CA LEU A 12 -4.46 -22.94 -4.20
C LEU A 12 -5.07 -21.54 -4.32
N ALA A 13 -6.34 -21.43 -4.69
CA ALA A 13 -7.03 -20.14 -4.74
C ALA A 13 -7.14 -19.51 -3.34
N ARG A 14 -7.36 -20.31 -2.30
CA ARG A 14 -7.38 -19.85 -0.91
C ARG A 14 -6.02 -19.38 -0.44
N LEU A 15 -4.95 -20.15 -0.68
CA LEU A 15 -3.58 -19.77 -0.33
C LEU A 15 -3.17 -18.43 -0.96
N ASN A 16 -3.58 -18.18 -2.21
CA ASN A 16 -3.34 -16.89 -2.86
C ASN A 16 -4.12 -15.74 -2.20
N ALA A 17 -5.36 -15.98 -1.76
CA ALA A 17 -6.13 -14.97 -1.04
C ALA A 17 -5.49 -14.65 0.32
N GLU A 18 -5.00 -15.66 1.04
CA GLU A 18 -4.29 -15.49 2.32
C GLU A 18 -2.96 -14.74 2.12
N SER A 19 -2.20 -15.06 1.07
CA SER A 19 -0.99 -14.32 0.68
C SER A 19 -1.27 -12.84 0.39
N ALA A 20 -2.33 -12.56 -0.38
CA ALA A 20 -2.74 -11.19 -0.69
C ALA A 20 -3.11 -10.39 0.58
N GLN A 21 -3.82 -11.01 1.53
CA GLN A 21 -4.11 -10.40 2.83
C GLN A 21 -2.85 -10.15 3.66
N GLY A 22 -1.90 -11.09 3.67
CA GLY A 22 -0.60 -10.93 4.32
C GLY A 22 0.17 -9.72 3.81
N ARG A 23 0.17 -9.49 2.49
CA ARG A 23 0.81 -8.30 1.89
C ARG A 23 0.14 -7.00 2.33
N ILE A 24 -1.19 -6.96 2.45
CA ILE A 24 -1.92 -5.78 2.95
C ILE A 24 -1.52 -5.47 4.39
N GLN A 25 -1.37 -6.48 5.25
CA GLN A 25 -0.89 -6.28 6.62
C GLN A 25 0.53 -5.71 6.66
N VAL A 26 1.43 -6.22 5.81
CA VAL A 26 2.80 -5.70 5.70
C VAL A 26 2.80 -4.24 5.21
N GLN A 27 1.98 -3.93 4.21
CA GLN A 27 1.81 -2.56 3.71
C GLN A 27 1.39 -1.61 4.84
N TRP A 28 0.41 -2.00 5.66
CA TRP A 28 0.00 -1.21 6.81
C TRP A 28 1.07 -1.08 7.88
N LYS A 29 1.85 -2.13 8.17
CA LYS A 29 2.99 -2.05 9.09
C LYS A 29 4.01 -1.01 8.63
N ILE A 30 4.32 -0.97 7.33
CA ILE A 30 5.24 0.02 6.76
C ILE A 30 4.65 1.43 6.89
N VAL A 31 3.39 1.63 6.51
CA VAL A 31 2.71 2.94 6.61
C VAL A 31 2.69 3.45 8.05
N LEU A 32 2.33 2.60 9.01
CA LEU A 32 2.32 2.96 10.43
C LEU A 32 3.73 3.27 10.95
N SER A 33 4.75 2.54 10.49
CA SER A 33 6.14 2.82 10.85
C SER A 33 6.62 4.17 10.32
N LEU A 34 6.20 4.55 9.10
CA LEU A 34 6.51 5.85 8.52
C LEU A 34 5.80 6.98 9.26
N TRP A 35 4.53 6.79 9.66
CA TRP A 35 3.82 7.74 10.52
C TRP A 35 4.51 7.90 11.88
N ALA A 36 4.94 6.80 12.50
CA ALA A 36 5.65 6.84 13.78
C ALA A 36 6.99 7.60 13.65
N ALA A 37 7.76 7.33 12.58
CA ALA A 37 9.01 8.04 12.30
C ALA A 37 8.77 9.54 12.11
N MET A 38 7.74 9.92 11.35
CA MET A 38 7.36 11.31 11.16
C MET A 38 6.95 11.98 12.47
N GLY A 39 6.15 11.29 13.30
CA GLY A 39 5.77 11.78 14.63
C GLY A 39 6.97 11.97 15.55
N LEU A 40 7.94 11.07 15.52
CA LEU A 40 9.18 11.16 16.31
C LEU A 40 10.03 12.39 15.89
N VAL A 41 10.17 12.62 14.59
CA VAL A 41 10.89 13.80 14.06
C VAL A 41 10.20 15.09 14.50
N LEU A 42 8.87 15.14 14.39
CA LEU A 42 8.09 16.31 14.81
C LEU A 42 8.22 16.56 16.32
N TRP A 43 8.12 15.51 17.14
CA TRP A 43 8.34 15.63 18.57
C TRP A 43 9.74 16.18 18.90
N TYR A 44 10.78 15.69 18.22
CA TYR A 44 12.15 16.16 18.43
C TYR A 44 12.34 17.64 18.05
N VAL A 45 11.75 18.09 16.93
CA VAL A 45 11.77 19.49 16.49
C VAL A 45 11.17 20.41 17.57
N VAL A 46 10.06 19.97 18.16
CA VAL A 46 9.33 20.70 19.20
C VAL A 46 10.09 20.70 20.52
N ASP A 47 10.61 19.54 20.95
CA ASP A 47 11.45 19.41 22.16
C ASP A 47 12.68 20.33 22.10
N LYS A 48 13.26 20.49 20.91
CA LYS A 48 14.43 21.35 20.69
C LYS A 48 14.10 22.80 20.40
N ASN A 49 12.83 23.20 20.43
CA ASN A 49 12.37 24.56 20.09
C ASN A 49 12.99 25.05 18.76
N VAL A 50 13.10 24.16 17.77
CA VAL A 50 13.60 24.54 16.45
C VAL A 50 12.51 25.34 15.75
N ASP A 51 12.81 26.60 15.46
CA ASP A 51 11.89 27.48 14.74
C ASP A 51 11.78 27.03 13.28
N VAL A 52 10.76 26.22 13.00
CA VAL A 52 10.41 25.81 11.63
C VAL A 52 9.13 26.53 11.25
N PRO A 53 9.18 27.46 10.27
CA PRO A 53 7.97 28.15 9.83
C PRO A 53 6.93 27.16 9.32
N ALA A 54 5.67 27.31 9.73
CA ALA A 54 4.57 26.44 9.30
C ALA A 54 4.43 26.37 7.77
N TRP A 55 4.72 27.47 7.06
CA TRP A 55 4.71 27.55 5.60
C TRP A 55 5.77 26.65 4.94
N PHE A 56 6.81 26.26 5.65
CA PHE A 56 7.84 25.32 5.18
C PHE A 56 7.56 23.89 5.66
N ALA A 57 7.16 23.71 6.93
CA ALA A 57 6.92 22.40 7.53
C ALA A 57 5.81 21.61 6.81
N LEU A 58 4.68 22.27 6.52
CA LEU A 58 3.51 21.63 5.90
C LEU A 58 3.82 21.08 4.49
N PRO A 59 4.37 21.88 3.55
CA PRO A 59 4.76 21.39 2.24
C PRO A 59 5.85 20.31 2.30
N ALA A 60 6.80 20.41 3.23
CA ALA A 60 7.86 19.41 3.38
C ALA A 60 7.30 18.04 3.80
N ILE A 61 6.38 18.03 4.78
CA ILE A 61 5.70 16.79 5.21
C ILE A 61 4.85 16.22 4.08
N ALA A 62 4.08 17.07 3.40
CA ALA A 62 3.26 16.64 2.26
C ALA A 62 4.12 16.04 1.13
N LEU A 63 5.23 16.69 0.78
CA LEU A 63 6.15 16.22 -0.24
C LEU A 63 6.79 14.88 0.15
N TYR A 64 7.32 14.77 1.37
CA TYR A 64 7.88 13.53 1.90
C TYR A 64 6.87 12.39 1.81
N TRP A 65 5.63 12.64 2.23
CA TRP A 65 4.60 11.61 2.24
C TRP A 65 4.16 11.21 0.83
N VAL A 66 4.01 12.17 -0.08
CA VAL A 66 3.74 11.90 -1.51
C VAL A 66 4.85 11.03 -2.10
N THR A 67 6.12 11.36 -1.86
CA THR A 67 7.26 10.56 -2.34
C THR A 67 7.24 9.15 -1.73
N ALA A 68 7.02 9.01 -0.42
CA ALA A 68 6.96 7.72 0.25
C ALA A 68 5.84 6.83 -0.32
N VAL A 69 4.64 7.40 -0.49
CA VAL A 69 3.49 6.69 -1.06
C VAL A 69 3.76 6.30 -2.52
N LEU A 70 4.33 7.19 -3.34
CA LEU A 70 4.67 6.88 -4.73
C LEU A 70 5.73 5.77 -4.86
N VAL A 71 6.67 5.68 -3.91
CA VAL A 71 7.68 4.61 -3.89
C VAL A 71 7.08 3.27 -3.46
N ILE A 72 6.20 3.29 -2.46
CA ILE A 72 5.60 2.09 -1.88
C ILE A 72 4.55 1.49 -2.82
N THR A 73 3.71 2.33 -3.41
CA THR A 73 2.50 1.85 -4.11
C THR A 73 2.78 0.85 -5.26
N PRO A 74 3.77 1.06 -6.16
CA PRO A 74 4.09 0.10 -7.22
C PRO A 74 4.51 -1.28 -6.69
N ALA A 75 5.22 -1.29 -5.56
CA ALA A 75 5.72 -2.50 -4.91
C ALA A 75 4.58 -3.38 -4.35
N PHE A 76 3.43 -2.79 -4.03
CA PHE A 76 2.27 -3.53 -3.52
C PHE A 76 1.18 -3.77 -4.58
N GLN A 77 1.01 -2.87 -5.55
CA GLN A 77 -0.01 -3.02 -6.58
C GLN A 77 0.26 -4.16 -7.56
N THR A 78 1.48 -4.25 -8.08
CA THR A 78 1.81 -5.27 -9.10
C THR A 78 1.66 -6.70 -8.56
N PRO A 79 2.17 -7.02 -7.35
CA PRO A 79 1.95 -8.34 -6.76
C PRO A 79 0.48 -8.60 -6.46
N HIS A 80 -0.28 -7.63 -5.95
CA HIS A 80 -1.70 -7.80 -5.65
C HIS A 80 -2.53 -8.13 -6.89
N GLU A 81 -2.26 -7.48 -8.02
CA GLU A 81 -2.93 -7.81 -9.29
C GLU A 81 -2.57 -9.21 -9.79
N THR A 82 -1.32 -9.62 -9.59
CA THR A 82 -0.83 -10.95 -9.97
C THR A 82 -1.46 -12.03 -9.10
N ASP A 83 -1.49 -11.83 -7.78
CA ASP A 83 -2.11 -12.74 -6.81
C ASP A 83 -3.62 -12.91 -7.12
N LYS A 84 -4.31 -11.80 -7.43
CA LYS A 84 -5.72 -11.82 -7.85
C LYS A 84 -5.93 -12.57 -9.17
N ALA A 85 -5.05 -12.37 -10.15
CA ALA A 85 -5.14 -13.08 -11.43
C ALA A 85 -4.95 -14.60 -11.24
N TRP A 86 -3.99 -15.02 -10.41
CA TRP A 86 -3.79 -16.43 -10.09
C TRP A 86 -4.94 -17.03 -9.29
N GLN A 87 -5.53 -16.29 -8.34
CA GLN A 87 -6.73 -16.72 -7.64
C GLN A 87 -7.90 -16.99 -8.61
N HIS A 88 -8.15 -16.07 -9.55
CA HIS A 88 -9.19 -16.26 -10.57
C HIS A 88 -8.88 -17.43 -11.51
N HIS A 89 -7.63 -17.63 -11.88
CA HIS A 89 -7.18 -18.75 -12.71
C HIS A 89 -7.48 -20.09 -12.04
N PHE A 90 -7.07 -20.28 -10.79
CA PHE A 90 -7.32 -21.53 -10.05
C PHE A 90 -8.82 -21.77 -9.83
N MET A 91 -9.60 -20.73 -9.51
CA MET A 91 -11.05 -20.85 -9.41
C MET A 91 -11.72 -21.21 -10.73
N ALA A 92 -11.25 -20.66 -11.86
CA ALA A 92 -11.78 -21.00 -13.18
C ALA A 92 -11.52 -22.47 -13.52
N ILE A 93 -10.31 -22.99 -13.25
CA ILE A 93 -9.98 -24.40 -13.43
C ILE A 93 -10.84 -25.28 -12.52
N ALA A 94 -11.00 -24.92 -11.24
CA ALA A 94 -11.86 -25.66 -10.30
C ALA A 94 -13.33 -25.72 -10.74
N GLN A 95 -13.79 -24.76 -11.53
CA GLN A 95 -15.13 -24.71 -12.13
C GLN A 95 -15.22 -25.44 -13.48
N GLY A 96 -14.12 -26.03 -13.98
CA GLY A 96 -14.06 -26.71 -15.27
C GLY A 96 -14.00 -25.76 -16.46
N ARG A 97 -13.67 -24.48 -16.25
CA ARG A 97 -13.48 -23.51 -17.33
C ARG A 97 -12.02 -23.51 -17.77
N PRO A 98 -11.73 -23.50 -19.08
CA PRO A 98 -10.38 -23.30 -19.55
C PRO A 98 -9.91 -21.89 -19.14
N SER A 99 -8.72 -21.81 -18.54
CA SER A 99 -8.10 -20.56 -18.14
C SER A 99 -6.61 -20.64 -18.47
N GLU A 100 -6.06 -19.57 -19.05
CA GLU A 100 -4.62 -19.47 -19.28
C GLU A 100 -3.90 -19.00 -18.01
N ALA A 101 -2.71 -19.56 -17.79
CA ALA A 101 -1.86 -19.16 -16.68
C ALA A 101 -1.51 -17.66 -16.77
N PRO A 102 -1.70 -16.87 -15.68
CA PRO A 102 -1.34 -15.47 -15.67
C PRO A 102 0.15 -15.28 -15.91
N LYS A 103 0.50 -14.33 -16.80
CA LYS A 103 1.90 -13.93 -16.99
C LYS A 103 2.41 -13.19 -15.76
N LEU A 104 3.57 -13.60 -15.25
CA LEU A 104 4.28 -12.87 -14.21
C LEU A 104 4.62 -11.47 -14.72
N ARG A 105 3.98 -10.45 -14.13
CA ARG A 105 4.26 -9.04 -14.47
C ARG A 105 5.37 -8.53 -13.56
N ARG A 106 6.44 -7.99 -14.15
CA ARG A 106 7.41 -7.20 -13.38
C ARG A 106 6.73 -5.96 -12.80
N PRO A 107 7.15 -5.48 -11.62
CA PRO A 107 6.64 -4.23 -11.06
C PRO A 107 6.79 -3.11 -12.08
N ARG A 108 5.66 -2.53 -12.50
CA ARG A 108 5.62 -1.39 -13.40
C ARG A 108 5.69 -0.13 -12.55
N TRP A 109 6.79 0.61 -12.68
CA TRP A 109 6.97 1.92 -12.06
C TRP A 109 6.37 3.04 -12.91
N ASP A 110 5.35 2.74 -13.70
CA ASP A 110 4.67 3.72 -14.54
C ASP A 110 3.51 4.33 -13.76
N ILE A 111 3.62 5.62 -13.46
CA ILE A 111 2.63 6.45 -12.75
C ILE A 111 1.23 6.35 -13.39
N ARG A 112 1.16 6.16 -14.71
CA ARG A 112 -0.13 6.05 -15.43
C ARG A 112 -0.87 4.74 -15.16
N THR A 113 -0.16 3.72 -14.68
CA THR A 113 -0.73 2.40 -14.38
C THR A 113 -1.08 2.23 -12.91
N LEU A 114 -0.74 3.21 -12.08
CA LEU A 114 -1.01 3.17 -10.65
C LEU A 114 -2.49 3.41 -10.35
N LYS A 115 -3.08 2.54 -9.52
CA LYS A 115 -4.40 2.79 -8.95
C LYS A 115 -4.27 3.87 -7.87
N LEU A 116 -4.62 5.09 -8.23
CA LEU A 116 -4.47 6.28 -7.37
C LEU A 116 -5.44 6.42 -6.18
N PRO A 117 -6.59 5.70 -6.03
CA PRO A 117 -7.49 5.95 -4.91
C PRO A 117 -6.86 5.78 -3.53
N TRP A 118 -6.07 4.72 -3.33
CA TRP A 118 -5.39 4.46 -2.07
C TRP A 118 -4.26 5.47 -1.78
N PRO A 119 -3.34 5.76 -2.73
CA PRO A 119 -2.36 6.85 -2.59
C PRO A 119 -2.98 8.20 -2.25
N ILE A 120 -4.04 8.59 -2.94
CA ILE A 120 -4.74 9.86 -2.71
C ILE A 120 -5.30 9.92 -1.30
N ALA A 121 -5.98 8.85 -0.85
CA ALA A 121 -6.50 8.77 0.51
C ALA A 121 -5.39 8.88 1.57
N GLN A 122 -4.25 8.22 1.35
CA GLN A 122 -3.08 8.30 2.24
C GLN A 122 -2.51 9.71 2.32
N VAL A 123 -2.38 10.41 1.18
CA VAL A 123 -1.89 11.79 1.14
C VAL A 123 -2.86 12.76 1.81
N LEU A 124 -4.17 12.63 1.53
CA LEU A 124 -5.19 13.48 2.14
C LEU A 124 -5.22 13.33 3.66
N ILE A 125 -5.32 12.10 4.16
CA ILE A 125 -5.37 11.83 5.61
C ILE A 125 -4.10 12.35 6.28
N THR A 126 -2.93 12.09 5.69
CA THR A 126 -1.66 12.52 6.30
C THR A 126 -1.49 14.03 6.26
N THR A 127 -1.93 14.70 5.19
CA THR A 127 -1.90 16.17 5.11
C THR A 127 -2.81 16.80 6.16
N ILE A 128 -4.02 16.25 6.35
CA ILE A 128 -4.96 16.72 7.38
C ILE A 128 -4.36 16.54 8.78
N LEU A 129 -3.79 15.37 9.07
CA LEU A 129 -3.15 15.10 10.36
C LEU A 129 -1.93 16.01 10.59
N ALA A 130 -1.11 16.22 9.56
CA ALA A 130 0.04 17.12 9.63
C ALA A 130 -0.39 18.56 9.89
N ALA A 131 -1.43 19.05 9.21
CA ALA A 131 -2.00 20.38 9.47
C ALA A 131 -2.52 20.50 10.90
N ALA A 132 -3.32 19.53 11.35
CA ALA A 132 -3.81 19.53 12.73
C ALA A 132 -2.66 19.56 13.75
N LEU A 133 -1.59 18.80 13.52
CA LEU A 133 -0.43 18.78 14.40
C LEU A 133 0.35 20.09 14.38
N VAL A 134 0.65 20.63 13.20
CA VAL A 134 1.37 21.91 13.03
C VAL A 134 0.61 23.05 13.71
N PHE A 135 -0.72 23.13 13.53
CA PHE A 135 -1.54 24.15 14.18
C PHE A 135 -1.76 23.93 15.68
N ALA A 136 -1.69 22.69 16.16
CA ALA A 136 -1.81 22.38 17.58
C ALA A 136 -0.50 22.64 18.35
N VAL A 137 0.65 22.47 17.70
CA VAL A 137 1.96 22.49 18.37
C VAL A 137 2.74 23.78 18.13
N LEU A 138 2.63 24.44 16.97
CA LEU A 138 3.32 25.70 16.66
C LEU A 138 2.47 26.94 17.01
N ARG A 139 1.68 26.86 18.09
CA ARG A 139 0.93 28.00 18.63
C ARG A 139 1.74 28.77 19.65
#